data_AF-A0A954LA07-F1
#
_entry.id   AF-A0A954LA07-F1
#
_cell.length_a   1.000
_cell.length_b   1.000
_cell.length_c   1.000
_cell.angle_alpha   90.00
_cell.angle_beta   90.00
_cell.angle_gamma   90.00
#
_symmetry.space_group_name_H-M   'P 1'
#
loop_
_entity.id
_entity.type
_entity.pdbx_description
1 polymer ?
#
loop_
_entity_poly.entity_id
_entity_poly.type
_entity_poly.pdbx_seq_one_letter_code
_entity_poly.pdbx_strand_id
1 'polypeptide(L)'
;LLHAITDALLGAAGLGDIGEWFPNTDPAWKGADSGVLLRTVLHGVSERGWRIVNLDCTIHAERPKLTPWKSVIRQNLAELLSLAADQINVKAKSGEKVGPVGCGQAMMADAIVLIQRTAPHVEA
;
A
#
# COMPACT_ATOMS: atom_id res chain seq x y z
N LEU A 1 3.94 -5.52 -1.95
CA LEU A 1 3.88 -4.07 -1.66
C LEU A 1 2.45 -3.55 -1.63
N LEU A 2 1.68 -3.65 -2.72
CA LEU A 2 0.31 -3.12 -2.75
C LEU A 2 -0.57 -3.66 -1.61
N HIS A 3 -0.51 -4.97 -1.30
CA HIS A 3 -1.26 -5.52 -0.16
C HIS A 3 -0.93 -4.87 1.18
N ALA A 4 0.35 -4.59 1.46
CA ALA A 4 0.75 -3.92 2.70
C ALA A 4 0.21 -2.47 2.75
N ILE A 5 0.17 -1.78 1.61
CA ILE A 5 -0.43 -0.44 1.51
C ILE A 5 -1.94 -0.50 1.72
N THR A 6 -2.60 -1.49 1.14
CA THR A 6 -4.03 -1.75 1.32
C THR A 6 -4.37 -1.96 2.79
N ASP A 7 -3.64 -2.83 3.50
CA ASP A 7 -3.84 -3.07 4.94
C ASP A 7 -3.56 -1.82 5.78
N ALA A 8 -2.48 -1.09 5.48
CA ALA A 8 -2.17 0.15 6.20
C ALA A 8 -3.31 1.18 6.07
N LEU A 9 -3.92 1.27 4.88
CA LEU A 9 -5.01 2.20 4.61
C LEU A 9 -6.32 1.78 5.31
N LEU A 10 -6.65 0.48 5.26
CA LEU A 10 -7.80 -0.07 5.99
C LEU A 10 -7.64 0.11 7.50
N GLY A 11 -6.48 -0.23 8.04
CA GLY A 11 -6.16 -0.09 9.45
C GLY A 11 -6.22 1.38 9.92
N ALA A 12 -5.62 2.30 9.16
CA ALA A 12 -5.68 3.73 9.48
C ALA A 12 -7.12 4.28 9.50
N ALA A 13 -8.00 3.76 8.64
CA ALA A 13 -9.41 4.15 8.56
C ALA A 13 -10.33 3.36 9.50
N GLY A 14 -9.82 2.36 10.23
CA GLY A 14 -10.60 1.50 11.12
C GLY A 14 -11.55 0.55 10.39
N LEU A 15 -11.14 0.05 9.22
CA LEU A 15 -11.97 -0.75 8.32
C LEU A 15 -11.61 -2.23 8.25
N GLY A 16 -10.90 -2.75 9.26
CA GLY A 16 -10.43 -4.14 9.27
C GLY A 16 -9.16 -4.31 8.42
N ASP A 17 -9.08 -5.44 7.72
CA ASP A 17 -7.93 -5.81 6.87
C ASP A 17 -8.32 -6.33 5.48
N ILE A 18 -7.32 -6.59 4.63
CA ILE A 18 -7.48 -7.05 3.25
C ILE A 18 -8.20 -8.40 3.17
N GLY A 19 -8.06 -9.27 4.17
CA GLY A 19 -8.67 -10.60 4.20
C GLY A 19 -10.16 -10.53 4.50
N GLU A 20 -10.58 -9.57 5.31
CA GLU A 20 -12.01 -9.25 5.53
C GLU A 20 -12.66 -8.66 4.28
N TRP A 21 -11.97 -7.78 3.56
CA TRP A 21 -12.49 -7.13 2.35
C TRP A 21 -12.48 -8.04 1.12
N PHE A 22 -11.46 -8.88 0.99
CA PHE A 22 -11.24 -9.73 -0.18
C PHE A 22 -10.91 -11.17 0.27
N PRO A 23 -11.91 -11.92 0.77
CA PRO A 23 -11.70 -13.28 1.23
C PRO A 23 -11.14 -14.17 0.12
N ASN A 24 -10.11 -14.95 0.42
CA ASN A 24 -9.47 -15.85 -0.55
C ASN A 24 -10.36 -17.01 -1.02
N THR A 25 -11.49 -17.22 -0.33
CA THR A 25 -12.53 -18.20 -0.66
C THR A 25 -13.55 -17.68 -1.66
N ASP A 26 -13.62 -16.36 -1.88
CA ASP A 26 -14.53 -15.74 -2.84
C ASP A 26 -13.95 -15.83 -4.26
N PRO A 27 -14.63 -16.53 -5.20
CA PRO A 27 -14.19 -16.65 -6.58
C PRO A 27 -14.05 -15.29 -7.30
N ALA A 28 -14.77 -14.25 -6.86
CA ALA A 28 -14.72 -12.92 -7.47
C ALA A 28 -13.33 -12.28 -7.39
N TRP A 29 -12.53 -12.64 -6.38
CA TRP A 29 -11.20 -12.07 -6.16
C TRP A 29 -10.06 -12.98 -6.62
N LYS A 30 -10.38 -14.17 -7.14
CA LYS A 30 -9.37 -15.15 -7.57
C LYS A 30 -8.57 -14.59 -8.75
N GLY A 31 -7.28 -14.35 -8.53
CA GLY A 31 -6.39 -13.81 -9.55
C GLY A 31 -6.61 -12.32 -9.85
N ALA A 32 -7.33 -11.61 -8.98
CA ALA A 32 -7.53 -10.17 -9.13
C ALA A 32 -6.19 -9.40 -9.10
N ASP A 33 -6.11 -8.35 -9.92
CA ASP A 33 -5.00 -7.42 -9.90
C ASP A 33 -4.96 -6.66 -8.56
N SER A 34 -3.82 -6.67 -7.86
CA SER A 34 -3.68 -6.00 -6.56
C SER A 34 -3.92 -4.49 -6.62
N GLY A 35 -3.75 -3.86 -7.79
CA GLY A 35 -4.09 -2.46 -8.01
C GLY A 35 -5.61 -2.21 -8.02
N VAL A 36 -6.40 -3.17 -8.51
CA VAL A 36 -7.87 -3.14 -8.38
C VAL A 36 -8.27 -3.18 -6.92
N LEU A 37 -7.71 -4.10 -6.13
CA LEU A 37 -8.01 -4.21 -4.70
C LEU A 37 -7.70 -2.90 -3.94
N LEU A 38 -6.52 -2.32 -4.19
CA LEU A 38 -6.13 -1.05 -3.57
C LEU A 38 -7.05 0.10 -3.97
N ARG A 39 -7.48 0.20 -5.24
CA ARG A 39 -8.45 1.21 -5.68
C ARG A 39 -9.81 1.05 -5.00
N THR A 40 -10.29 -0.18 -4.85
CA THR A 40 -11.55 -0.47 -4.14
C THR A 40 -11.49 0.02 -2.70
N VAL A 41 -10.40 -0.27 -1.98
CA VAL A 41 -10.18 0.23 -0.62
C VAL A 41 -10.07 1.75 -0.58
N LEU A 42 -9.30 2.36 -1.49
CA LEU A 42 -9.14 3.81 -1.56
C LEU A 42 -10.49 4.52 -1.74
N HIS A 43 -11.37 3.95 -2.57
CA HIS A 43 -12.73 4.44 -2.74
C HIS A 43 -13.53 4.35 -1.44
N GLY A 44 -13.60 3.17 -0.81
CA GLY A 44 -14.36 2.98 0.43
C GLY A 44 -13.85 3.82 1.61
N VAL A 45 -12.55 4.11 1.66
CA VAL A 45 -11.93 5.02 2.64
C VAL A 45 -12.34 6.47 2.35
N SER A 46 -12.33 6.87 1.07
CA SER A 46 -12.75 8.21 0.63
C SER A 46 -14.23 8.48 0.89
N GLU A 47 -15.12 7.51 0.63
CA GLU A 47 -16.56 7.61 0.93
C GLU A 47 -16.85 7.87 2.42
N ARG A 48 -15.93 7.44 3.30
CA ARG A 48 -16.01 7.67 4.74
C ARG A 48 -15.37 8.99 5.18
N GLY A 49 -15.01 9.85 4.23
CA GLY A 49 -14.47 11.18 4.49
C GLY A 49 -13.02 11.17 4.96
N TRP A 50 -12.22 10.21 4.50
CA TRP A 50 -10.78 10.18 4.72
C TRP A 50 -10.02 10.50 3.45
N ARG A 51 -8.86 11.15 3.58
CA ARG A 51 -7.89 11.34 2.49
C ARG A 51 -6.48 11.03 2.98
N ILE A 52 -5.64 10.51 2.09
CA ILE A 52 -4.23 10.23 2.39
C ILE A 52 -3.45 11.56 2.50
N VAL A 53 -2.63 11.68 3.54
CA VAL A 53 -1.66 12.77 3.74
C VAL A 53 -0.33 12.38 3.11
N ASN A 54 0.21 11.22 3.48
CA ASN A 54 1.46 10.69 2.94
C ASN A 54 1.52 9.16 3.10
N LEU A 55 2.41 8.54 2.33
CA LEU A 55 2.71 7.12 2.36
C LEU A 55 4.23 6.91 2.45
N ASP A 56 4.66 6.06 3.36
CA ASP A 56 6.02 5.55 3.42
C ASP A 56 6.00 4.02 3.39
N CYS A 57 6.85 3.41 2.57
CA CYS A 57 6.94 1.96 2.49
C CYS A 57 8.39 1.47 2.45
N THR A 58 8.60 0.24 2.87
CA THR A 58 9.90 -0.45 2.82
C THR A 58 9.71 -1.81 2.19
N ILE A 59 10.43 -2.10 1.12
CA ILE A 59 10.52 -3.44 0.55
C ILE A 59 11.79 -4.11 1.06
N HIS A 60 11.65 -5.25 1.71
CA HIS A 60 12.77 -6.07 2.18
C HIS A 60 12.99 -7.22 1.20
N ALA A 61 14.15 -7.24 0.55
CA ALA A 61 14.52 -8.26 -0.42
C ALA A 61 16.03 -8.36 -0.53
N GLU A 62 16.58 -9.57 -0.44
CA GLU A 62 18.01 -9.80 -0.71
C GLU A 62 18.34 -9.62 -2.20
N ARG A 63 17.44 -10.08 -3.08
CA ARG A 63 17.54 -9.97 -4.53
C ARG A 63 16.15 -9.96 -5.17
N PRO A 64 15.95 -9.26 -6.31
CA PRO A 64 16.90 -8.38 -6.99
C PRO A 64 17.14 -7.06 -6.25
N LYS A 65 18.18 -6.30 -6.65
CA LYS A 65 18.38 -4.93 -6.14
C LYS A 65 17.23 -4.04 -6.59
N LEU A 66 16.50 -3.45 -5.64
CA LEU A 66 15.33 -2.61 -5.94
C LEU A 66 15.65 -1.13 -6.13
N THR A 67 16.87 -0.68 -5.79
CA THR A 67 17.28 0.73 -5.95
C THR A 67 16.98 1.32 -7.34
N PRO A 68 17.26 0.64 -8.47
CA PRO A 68 16.95 1.15 -9.81
C PRO A 68 15.44 1.32 -10.07
N TRP A 69 14.61 0.57 -9.34
CA TRP A 69 13.16 0.51 -9.56
C TRP A 69 12.37 1.45 -8.65
N LYS A 70 12.99 2.00 -7.59
CA LYS A 70 12.27 2.82 -6.59
C LYS A 70 11.53 4.00 -7.20
N SER A 71 12.11 4.67 -8.21
CA SER A 71 11.48 5.82 -8.86
C SER A 71 10.22 5.41 -9.63
N VAL A 72 10.28 4.31 -10.39
CA VAL A 72 9.14 3.77 -11.14
C VAL A 72 8.05 3.28 -10.18
N ILE A 73 8.42 2.57 -9.11
CA ILE A 73 7.47 2.12 -8.08
C ILE A 73 6.77 3.33 -7.47
N ARG A 74 7.51 4.37 -7.07
CA ARG A 74 6.93 5.60 -6.51
C ARG A 74 5.96 6.27 -7.48
N GLN A 75 6.32 6.37 -8.76
CA GLN A 75 5.46 6.96 -9.78
C GLN A 75 4.16 6.17 -9.96
N ASN A 76 4.26 4.84 -10.07
CA ASN A 76 3.08 3.98 -10.20
C ASN A 76 2.16 4.09 -8.97
N LEU A 77 2.73 4.21 -7.76
CA LEU A 77 1.95 4.44 -6.54
C LEU A 77 1.28 5.82 -6.54
N ALA A 78 1.98 6.86 -7.00
CA ALA A 78 1.44 8.21 -7.09
C ALA A 78 0.21 8.25 -8.01
N GLU A 79 0.31 7.62 -9.18
CA GLU A 79 -0.80 7.48 -10.12
C GLU A 79 -1.96 6.67 -9.54
N LEU A 80 -1.65 5.50 -8.96
CA LEU A 80 -2.66 4.60 -8.42
C LEU A 80 -3.43 5.19 -7.24
N LEU A 81 -2.78 5.99 -6.40
CA LEU A 81 -3.34 6.62 -5.21
C LEU A 81 -3.83 8.05 -5.43
N SER A 82 -3.63 8.61 -6.64
CA SER A 82 -3.88 10.02 -6.94
C SER A 82 -3.19 10.98 -5.96
N LEU A 83 -1.91 10.73 -5.69
CA LEU A 83 -1.07 11.52 -4.79
C LEU A 83 0.08 12.18 -5.55
N ALA A 84 0.57 13.29 -5.02
CA ALA A 84 1.81 13.88 -5.51
C ALA A 84 3.01 13.00 -5.11
N ALA A 85 4.05 12.99 -5.95
CA ALA A 85 5.21 12.12 -5.74
C ALA A 85 6.02 12.46 -4.48
N ASP A 86 5.91 13.68 -3.95
CA ASP A 86 6.53 14.12 -2.69
C ASP A 86 5.78 13.64 -1.45
N GLN A 87 4.52 13.19 -1.60
CA GLN A 87 3.74 12.55 -0.54
C GLN A 87 4.09 11.06 -0.38
N ILE A 88 4.94 10.49 -1.26
CA ILE A 88 5.25 9.06 -1.29
C ILE A 88 6.75 8.82 -1.16
N ASN A 89 7.12 7.97 -0.20
CA ASN A 89 8.48 7.48 -0.05
C ASN A 89 8.55 5.95 -0.20
N VAL A 90 9.57 5.47 -0.92
CA VAL A 90 9.82 4.04 -1.16
C VAL A 90 11.25 3.72 -0.74
N LYS A 91 11.38 2.86 0.25
CA LYS A 91 12.66 2.35 0.76
C LYS A 91 12.86 0.90 0.32
N ALA A 92 14.12 0.50 0.22
CA ALA A 92 14.50 -0.88 -0.05
C ALA A 92 15.64 -1.28 0.88
N LYS A 93 15.54 -2.47 1.47
CA LYS A 93 16.54 -3.01 2.40
C LYS A 93 16.81 -4.48 2.06
N SER A 94 18.08 -4.88 2.15
CA SER A 94 18.50 -6.29 2.13
C SER A 94 18.28 -6.93 3.50
N GLY A 95 18.27 -8.27 3.54
CA GLY A 95 18.28 -9.00 4.80
C GLY A 95 19.69 -9.17 5.38
N GLU A 96 20.71 -8.62 4.72
CA GLU A 96 22.12 -8.77 5.07
C GLU A 96 22.52 -10.24 5.27
N LYS A 97 21.97 -11.13 4.43
CA LYS A 97 22.14 -12.60 4.52
C LYS A 97 21.62 -13.24 5.81
N VAL A 98 20.77 -12.55 6.57
CA VAL A 98 20.12 -13.06 7.78
C VAL A 98 18.65 -13.38 7.54
N GLY A 99 18.21 -14.55 8.01
CA GLY A 99 16.80 -14.98 7.99
C GLY A 99 16.22 -15.22 6.58
N PRO A 100 14.90 -15.46 6.46
CA PRO A 100 14.26 -15.82 5.19
C PRO A 100 14.46 -14.77 4.08
N VAL A 101 14.44 -13.48 4.42
CA VAL A 101 14.74 -12.41 3.47
C VAL A 101 16.19 -12.49 3.01
N GLY A 102 17.16 -12.54 3.94
CA GLY A 102 18.59 -12.58 3.62
C GLY A 102 19.03 -13.86 2.89
N CYS A 103 18.34 -14.98 3.11
CA CYS A 103 18.53 -16.21 2.35
C CYS A 103 17.86 -16.17 0.95
N GLY A 104 17.13 -15.09 0.62
CA GLY A 104 16.43 -14.94 -0.65
C GLY A 104 15.24 -15.90 -0.82
N GLN A 105 14.68 -16.38 0.29
CA GLN A 105 13.52 -17.27 0.32
C GLN A 105 12.20 -16.50 0.38
N ALA A 106 12.25 -15.25 0.83
CA ALA A 106 11.08 -14.39 0.98
C ALA A 106 11.38 -12.94 0.59
N MET A 107 10.33 -12.23 0.22
CA MET A 107 10.29 -10.77 0.21
C MET A 107 9.21 -10.32 1.18
N MET A 108 9.45 -9.19 1.85
CA MET A 108 8.51 -8.58 2.79
C MET A 108 8.28 -7.12 2.40
N ALA A 109 7.13 -6.56 2.78
CA ALA A 109 6.86 -5.15 2.60
C ALA A 109 6.15 -4.59 3.83
N ASP A 110 6.65 -3.47 4.33
CA ASP A 110 6.00 -2.66 5.35
C ASP A 110 5.45 -1.39 4.68
N ALA A 111 4.30 -0.93 5.15
CA ALA A 111 3.71 0.33 4.72
C ALA A 111 3.12 1.08 5.92
N ILE A 112 3.31 2.39 5.93
CA ILE A 112 2.74 3.31 6.90
C ILE A 112 2.06 4.41 6.11
N VAL A 113 0.79 4.66 6.42
CA VAL A 113 0.01 5.72 5.79
C VAL A 113 -0.56 6.61 6.86
N LEU A 114 -0.45 7.92 6.65
CA LEU A 114 -1.18 8.91 7.44
C LEU A 114 -2.40 9.34 6.64
N ILE A 115 -3.56 9.31 7.27
CA ILE A 115 -4.80 9.83 6.71
C ILE A 115 -5.33 10.96 7.59
N GLN A 116 -6.14 11.83 6.99
CA GLN A 116 -6.84 12.90 7.68
C GLN A 116 -8.29 12.95 7.25
N ARG A 117 -9.16 13.50 8.11
CA ARG A 117 -10.53 13.78 7.73
C ARG A 117 -10.55 14.82 6.62
N THR A 118 -11.30 14.55 5.57
CA THR A 118 -11.71 15.58 4.62
C THR A 118 -12.67 16.50 5.38
N ALA A 119 -12.39 17.80 5.44
CA ALA A 119 -13.29 18.73 6.10
C ALA A 119 -14.72 18.55 5.53
N PRO A 120 -15.77 18.58 6.37
CA PRO A 120 -17.12 18.52 5.85
C PRO A 120 -17.30 19.67 4.86
N HIS A 121 -17.87 19.37 3.68
CA HIS A 121 -18.47 20.40 2.86
C HIS A 121 -19.59 21.02 3.69
N VAL A 122 -19.33 22.18 4.29
CA VAL A 122 -20.39 23.07 4.77
C VAL A 122 -20.93 23.72 3.50
N GLU A 123 -21.98 23.14 2.93
CA GLU A 123 -22.82 23.88 1.98
C GLU A 123 -23.45 25.04 2.76
N ALA A 124 -23.14 26.26 2.33
CA ALA A 124 -23.73 27.50 2.82
C ALA A 124 -25.06 27.77 2.12
#